data_AF-A0A7S4B3N3-F1
#
_entry.id   AF-A0A7S4B3N3-F1
#
_cell.length_a   1.000
_cell.length_b   1.000
_cell.length_c   1.000
_cell.angle_alpha   90.00
_cell.angle_beta   90.00
_cell.angle_gamma   90.00
#
_symmetry.space_group_name_H-M   'P 1'
#
loop_
_entity.id
_entity.type
_entity.pdbx_description
1 polymer ?
#
loop_
_entity_poly.entity_id
_entity_poly.type
_entity_poly.pdbx_seq_one_letter_code
_entity_poly.pdbx_strand_id
1 'polypeptide(L)'
;GERGPCRAMSPHGDGGRSDKKIGVWGMVVVGFFWVHGGIYGNEAMLMAGPPLYVFIMLGIVPFVYSLPIALIVAELSTAFPEDGGYVVWVREACGAVVGSHHAYWVWVIYVVDAAIYPVLVSNYIDNWIPMGDTSRGLLAMGIVCFVTAINLLGTDVMVKFNTVLAVVSLAPTLIFTVLGLPQIQVLLQCGYVA
;
A
#
# COMPACT_ATOMS: atom_id res chain seq x y z
N GLY A 1 13.53 -24.26 -37.51
CA GLY A 1 12.54 -23.37 -36.91
C GLY A 1 13.27 -22.18 -36.37
N GLU A 2 13.33 -21.12 -37.15
CA GLU A 2 14.22 -19.98 -36.95
C GLU A 2 13.73 -19.12 -35.77
N ARG A 3 14.64 -18.87 -34.82
CA ARG A 3 14.44 -17.89 -33.74
C ARG A 3 14.45 -16.51 -34.38
N GLY A 4 13.30 -15.85 -34.43
CA GLY A 4 13.19 -14.45 -34.87
C GLY A 4 14.09 -13.53 -34.03
N PRO A 5 14.62 -12.44 -34.61
CA PRO A 5 15.53 -11.57 -33.91
C PRO A 5 14.84 -10.88 -32.73
N CYS A 6 15.49 -10.83 -31.57
CA CYS A 6 15.10 -9.96 -30.46
C CYS A 6 14.98 -8.54 -31.00
N ARG A 7 13.75 -8.04 -31.08
CA ARG A 7 13.46 -6.70 -31.55
C ARG A 7 13.90 -5.74 -30.44
N ALA A 8 15.11 -5.21 -30.54
CA ALA A 8 15.50 -4.07 -29.72
C ALA A 8 14.50 -2.94 -30.00
N MET A 9 13.69 -2.61 -29.00
CA MET A 9 12.73 -1.52 -29.06
C MET A 9 13.51 -0.22 -29.23
N SER A 10 13.24 0.52 -30.30
CA SER A 10 13.90 1.80 -30.57
C SER A 10 13.58 2.78 -29.43
N PRO A 11 14.55 3.58 -28.96
CA PRO A 11 14.26 4.63 -27.99
C PRO A 11 13.29 5.62 -28.64
N HIS A 12 12.11 5.79 -28.06
CA HIS A 12 11.22 6.88 -28.42
C HIS A 12 11.95 8.20 -28.13
N GLY A 13 12.05 9.05 -29.15
CA GLY A 13 12.74 10.34 -29.07
C GLY A 13 12.10 11.23 -28.01
N ASP A 14 12.89 11.59 -27.00
CA ASP A 14 12.42 12.28 -25.82
C ASP A 14 12.54 13.80 -25.98
N GLY A 15 11.39 14.46 -26.07
CA GLY A 15 11.28 15.90 -26.11
C GLY A 15 11.44 16.50 -24.72
N GLY A 16 12.67 16.80 -24.31
CA GLY A 16 13.03 17.94 -23.45
C GLY A 16 12.22 18.22 -22.19
N ARG A 17 11.63 17.22 -21.52
CA ARG A 17 11.08 17.40 -20.17
C ARG A 17 12.16 17.01 -19.18
N SER A 18 12.58 17.96 -18.34
CA SER A 18 13.47 17.65 -17.21
C SER A 18 12.72 16.73 -16.26
N ASP A 19 12.92 15.42 -16.42
CA ASP A 19 12.37 14.41 -15.53
C ASP A 19 12.98 14.62 -14.15
N LYS A 20 12.17 15.14 -13.24
CA LYS A 20 12.52 15.23 -11.83
C LYS A 20 12.65 13.80 -11.30
N LYS A 21 13.88 13.30 -11.26
CA LYS A 21 14.21 12.00 -10.68
C LYS A 21 13.95 12.04 -9.18
N ILE A 22 13.11 11.13 -8.70
CA ILE A 22 12.88 10.94 -7.26
C ILE A 22 14.16 10.34 -6.67
N GLY A 23 14.71 10.98 -5.63
CA GLY A 23 15.88 10.46 -4.92
C GLY A 23 15.56 9.16 -4.17
N VAL A 24 16.59 8.38 -3.83
CA VAL A 24 16.45 7.07 -3.15
C VAL A 24 15.57 7.15 -1.90
N TRP A 25 15.79 8.16 -1.06
CA TRP A 25 14.97 8.39 0.14
C TRP A 25 13.49 8.67 -0.18
N GLY A 26 13.22 9.42 -1.26
CA GLY A 26 11.85 9.65 -1.72
C GLY A 26 11.18 8.36 -2.18
N MET A 27 11.92 7.48 -2.88
CA MET A 27 11.40 6.18 -3.29
C MET A 27 11.12 5.25 -2.10
N VAL A 28 11.98 5.24 -1.07
CA VAL A 28 11.76 4.45 0.16
C VAL A 28 10.51 4.92 0.88
N VAL A 29 10.33 6.23 1.06
CA VAL A 29 9.17 6.80 1.74
C VAL A 29 7.88 6.52 0.98
N VAL A 30 7.88 6.74 -0.34
CA VAL A 30 6.72 6.44 -1.19
C VAL A 30 6.41 4.95 -1.16
N GLY A 31 7.41 4.07 -1.27
CA GLY A 31 7.23 2.63 -1.18
C GLY A 31 6.66 2.17 0.16
N PHE A 32 7.12 2.76 1.27
CA PHE A 32 6.58 2.47 2.60
C PHE A 32 5.09 2.80 2.69
N PHE A 33 4.67 4.00 2.30
CA PHE A 33 3.25 4.39 2.34
C PHE A 33 2.40 3.68 1.28
N TRP A 34 3.02 3.16 0.22
CA TRP A 34 2.32 2.38 -0.79
C TRP A 34 1.96 0.97 -0.30
N VAL A 35 2.78 0.37 0.57
CA VAL A 35 2.53 -0.96 1.13
C VAL A 35 1.86 -0.89 2.50
N HIS A 36 2.06 0.20 3.24
CA HIS A 36 1.66 0.32 4.63
C HIS A 36 0.65 1.46 4.83
N GLY A 37 -0.63 1.11 5.01
CA GLY A 37 -1.72 2.06 5.29
C GLY A 37 -1.84 2.52 6.75
N GLY A 38 -1.05 1.93 7.67
CA GLY A 38 -1.09 2.22 9.11
C GLY A 38 -1.51 0.99 9.93
N ILE A 39 -1.83 1.19 11.21
CA ILE A 39 -2.27 0.11 12.12
C ILE A 39 -3.78 -0.17 12.07
N TYR A 40 -4.53 0.73 11.43
CA TYR A 40 -5.98 0.70 11.38
C TYR A 40 -6.47 -0.38 10.39
N GLY A 41 -7.52 -1.12 10.77
CA GLY A 41 -8.06 -2.24 9.99
C GLY A 41 -7.45 -3.59 10.34
N ASN A 42 -6.38 -3.62 11.15
CA ASN A 42 -5.70 -4.84 11.57
C ASN A 42 -6.26 -5.41 12.88
N GLU A 43 -7.24 -4.76 13.51
CA GLU A 43 -7.79 -5.16 14.80
C GLU A 43 -8.46 -6.53 14.71
N ALA A 44 -9.18 -6.81 13.62
CA ALA A 44 -9.79 -8.12 13.41
C ALA A 44 -8.74 -9.24 13.34
N MET A 45 -7.58 -8.97 12.74
CA MET A 45 -6.46 -9.93 12.70
C MET A 45 -5.89 -10.20 14.10
N LEU A 46 -5.76 -9.15 14.92
CA LEU A 46 -5.28 -9.27 16.30
C LEU A 46 -6.30 -9.97 17.21
N MET A 47 -7.60 -9.80 16.95
CA MET A 47 -8.68 -10.42 17.72
C MET A 47 -8.96 -11.87 17.29
N ALA A 48 -8.51 -12.29 16.10
CA ALA A 48 -8.83 -13.60 15.53
C ALA A 48 -8.10 -14.77 16.19
N GLY A 49 -7.04 -14.53 16.95
CA GLY A 49 -6.26 -15.59 17.58
C GLY A 49 -5.34 -15.11 18.69
N PRO A 50 -4.60 -16.01 19.34
CA PRO A 50 -3.69 -15.64 20.41
C PRO A 50 -2.61 -14.67 19.89
N PRO A 51 -2.34 -13.54 20.57
CA PRO A 51 -1.43 -12.50 20.08
C PRO A 51 -0.06 -13.02 19.68
N LEU A 52 0.44 -14.05 20.37
CA LEU A 52 1.72 -14.69 20.09
C LEU A 52 1.82 -15.17 18.63
N TYR A 53 0.78 -15.83 18.10
CA TYR A 53 0.80 -16.34 16.72
C TYR A 53 0.81 -15.20 15.71
N VAL A 54 0.09 -14.10 15.99
CA VAL A 54 0.08 -12.92 15.12
C VAL A 54 1.47 -12.29 15.05
N PHE A 55 2.16 -12.13 16.18
CA PHE A 55 3.52 -11.59 16.20
C PHE A 55 4.56 -12.51 15.56
N ILE A 56 4.44 -13.83 15.75
CA ILE A 56 5.31 -14.80 15.08
C ILE A 56 5.12 -14.69 13.56
N MET A 57 3.88 -14.66 13.07
CA MET A 57 3.59 -14.53 11.64
C MET A 57 4.06 -13.17 11.10
N LEU A 58 3.86 -12.09 11.85
CA LEU A 58 4.39 -10.75 11.51
C LEU A 58 5.92 -10.76 11.36
N GLY A 59 6.62 -11.57 12.16
CA GLY A 59 8.07 -11.76 12.06
C GLY A 59 8.50 -12.62 10.87
N ILE A 60 7.74 -13.67 10.53
CA ILE A 60 8.12 -14.64 9.47
C ILE A 60 7.75 -14.13 8.07
N VAL A 61 6.57 -13.56 7.90
CA VAL A 61 6.01 -13.14 6.60
C VAL A 61 6.96 -12.21 5.82
N PRO A 62 7.64 -11.22 6.43
CA PRO A 62 8.59 -10.36 5.73
C PRO A 62 9.74 -11.15 5.07
N PHE A 63 10.21 -12.24 5.68
CA PHE A 63 11.34 -13.01 5.14
C PHE A 63 10.91 -14.06 4.12
N VAL A 64 9.74 -14.68 4.31
CA VAL A 64 9.27 -15.77 3.44
C VAL A 64 8.56 -15.24 2.21
N TYR A 65 7.89 -14.08 2.32
CA TYR A 65 7.08 -13.53 1.24
C TYR A 65 7.62 -12.20 0.73
N SER A 66 7.74 -11.18 1.59
CA SER A 66 8.05 -9.83 1.13
C SER A 66 9.48 -9.67 0.62
N LEU A 67 10.47 -10.26 1.29
CA LEU A 67 11.88 -10.15 0.93
C LEU A 67 12.17 -10.83 -0.43
N PRO A 68 11.73 -12.06 -0.72
CA PRO A 68 11.87 -12.65 -2.05
C PRO A 68 11.23 -11.80 -3.15
N ILE A 69 10.01 -11.30 -2.91
CA ILE A 69 9.31 -10.43 -3.88
C ILE A 69 10.10 -9.13 -4.10
N ALA A 70 10.62 -8.51 -3.04
CA ALA A 70 11.41 -7.29 -3.14
C ALA A 70 12.70 -7.49 -3.96
N LEU A 71 13.37 -8.63 -3.79
CA LEU A 71 14.55 -8.98 -4.59
C LEU A 71 14.19 -9.19 -6.06
N ILE A 72 13.10 -9.90 -6.36
CA ILE A 72 12.61 -10.10 -7.73
C ILE A 72 12.26 -8.75 -8.37
N VAL A 73 11.52 -7.91 -7.65
CA VAL A 73 11.14 -6.55 -8.08
C VAL A 73 12.39 -5.71 -8.34
N ALA A 74 13.42 -5.79 -7.49
CA ALA A 74 14.66 -5.06 -7.68
C ALA A 74 15.39 -5.48 -8.97
N GLU A 75 15.57 -6.79 -9.17
CA GLU A 75 16.21 -7.32 -10.39
C GLU A 75 15.44 -6.90 -11.65
N LEU A 76 14.11 -7.09 -11.66
CA LEU A 76 13.28 -6.74 -12.82
C LEU A 76 13.20 -5.23 -13.08
N SER A 77 13.20 -4.40 -12.03
CA SER A 77 13.18 -2.94 -12.18
C SER A 77 14.48 -2.41 -12.80
N THR A 78 15.61 -3.10 -12.58
CA THR A 78 16.88 -2.75 -13.24
C THR A 78 17.00 -3.34 -14.65
N ALA A 79 16.38 -4.50 -14.90
CA ALA A 79 16.37 -5.14 -16.22
C ALA A 79 15.42 -4.47 -17.22
N PHE A 80 14.27 -3.96 -16.75
CA PHE A 80 13.24 -3.31 -17.57
C PHE A 80 12.94 -1.90 -17.01
N PRO A 81 13.74 -0.88 -17.34
CA PRO A 81 13.59 0.48 -16.81
C PRO A 81 12.46 1.28 -17.50
N GLU A 82 11.43 0.60 -18.00
CA GLU A 82 10.29 1.21 -18.68
C GLU A 82 9.20 1.63 -17.68
N ASP A 83 8.50 2.71 -17.98
CA ASP A 83 7.36 3.21 -17.21
C ASP A 83 6.14 2.28 -17.37
N GLY A 84 6.11 1.20 -16.57
CA GLY A 84 4.98 0.27 -16.53
C GLY A 84 5.08 -0.88 -15.53
N GLY A 85 6.22 -1.03 -14.86
CA GLY A 85 6.40 -1.96 -13.75
C GLY A 85 6.00 -3.40 -14.10
N TYR A 86 5.34 -4.09 -13.16
CA TYR A 86 4.99 -5.50 -13.31
C TYR A 86 4.08 -5.81 -14.50
N VAL A 87 3.31 -4.83 -15.02
CA VAL A 87 2.49 -5.04 -16.22
C VAL A 87 3.36 -5.25 -17.45
N VAL A 88 4.43 -4.46 -17.59
CA VAL A 88 5.41 -4.61 -18.67
C VAL A 88 6.15 -5.92 -18.50
N TRP A 89 6.59 -6.25 -17.29
CA TRP A 89 7.34 -7.49 -17.04
C TRP A 89 6.55 -8.74 -17.43
N VAL A 90 5.27 -8.81 -17.06
CA VAL A 90 4.39 -9.94 -17.41
C VAL A 90 4.11 -9.96 -18.91
N ARG A 91 3.95 -8.80 -19.54
CA ARG A 91 3.77 -8.70 -20.99
C ARG A 91 5.00 -9.21 -21.75
N GLU A 92 6.21 -8.87 -21.31
CA GLU A 92 7.45 -9.33 -21.93
C GLU A 92 7.68 -10.83 -21.71
N ALA A 93 7.35 -11.35 -20.54
CA ALA A 93 7.54 -12.77 -20.23
C ALA A 93 6.49 -13.68 -20.88
N CYS A 94 5.22 -13.26 -20.91
CA CYS A 94 4.07 -14.11 -21.25
C CYS A 94 3.31 -13.65 -22.51
N GLY A 95 3.74 -12.57 -23.15
CA GLY A 95 3.11 -11.99 -24.33
C GLY A 95 1.93 -11.04 -24.03
N ALA A 96 1.45 -10.38 -25.09
CA ALA A 96 0.48 -9.28 -24.99
C ALA A 96 -0.86 -9.69 -24.35
N VAL A 97 -1.42 -10.86 -24.70
CA VAL A 97 -2.75 -11.27 -24.22
C VAL A 97 -2.77 -11.48 -22.71
N VAL A 98 -1.74 -12.14 -22.17
CA VAL A 98 -1.60 -12.38 -20.73
C VAL A 98 -1.27 -11.08 -20.00
N GLY A 99 -0.38 -10.27 -20.57
CA GLY A 99 -0.06 -8.94 -20.04
C GLY A 99 -1.30 -8.05 -19.91
N SER A 100 -2.19 -8.04 -20.90
CA SER A 100 -3.45 -7.28 -20.84
C SER A 100 -4.42 -7.79 -19.78
N HIS A 101 -4.54 -9.10 -19.59
CA HIS A 101 -5.36 -9.66 -18.51
C HIS A 101 -4.79 -9.29 -17.14
N HIS A 102 -3.47 -9.38 -16.97
CA HIS A 102 -2.81 -8.98 -15.75
C HIS A 102 -3.01 -7.48 -15.44
N ALA A 103 -2.87 -6.62 -16.45
CA ALA A 103 -3.14 -5.18 -16.31
C ALA A 103 -4.58 -4.90 -15.86
N TYR A 104 -5.56 -5.63 -16.40
CA TYR A 104 -6.95 -5.52 -15.99
C TYR A 104 -7.14 -5.89 -14.52
N TRP A 105 -6.60 -7.03 -14.07
CA TRP A 105 -6.70 -7.46 -12.68
C TRP A 105 -6.04 -6.49 -11.71
N VAL A 106 -4.91 -5.94 -12.11
CA VAL A 106 -4.21 -4.89 -11.36
C VAL A 106 -5.08 -3.65 -11.19
N TRP A 107 -5.71 -3.21 -12.28
CA TRP A 107 -6.64 -2.09 -12.20
C TRP A 107 -7.81 -2.38 -11.25
N VAL A 108 -8.38 -3.59 -11.30
CA VAL A 108 -9.43 -4.02 -10.36
C VAL A 108 -8.94 -3.97 -8.91
N ILE A 109 -7.73 -4.46 -8.62
CA ILE A 109 -7.13 -4.40 -7.28
C ILE A 109 -7.05 -2.96 -6.79
N TYR A 110 -6.58 -2.02 -7.62
CA TYR A 110 -6.50 -0.61 -7.23
C TYR A 110 -7.85 0.04 -6.98
N VAL A 111 -8.89 -0.32 -7.75
CA VAL A 111 -10.25 0.16 -7.51
C VAL A 111 -10.79 -0.34 -6.16
N VAL A 112 -10.53 -1.61 -5.84
CA VAL A 112 -10.94 -2.21 -4.55
C VAL A 112 -10.17 -1.57 -3.40
N ASP A 113 -8.84 -1.42 -3.52
CA ASP A 113 -7.98 -0.81 -2.50
C ASP A 113 -8.42 0.63 -2.19
N ALA A 114 -8.71 1.43 -3.23
CA ALA A 114 -9.23 2.79 -3.07
C ALA A 114 -10.59 2.85 -2.35
N ALA A 115 -11.40 1.78 -2.41
CA ALA A 115 -12.70 1.71 -1.75
C ALA A 115 -12.63 1.22 -0.30
N ILE A 116 -11.60 0.44 0.07
CA ILE A 116 -11.46 -0.12 1.42
C ILE A 116 -11.32 0.99 2.48
N TYR A 117 -10.39 1.94 2.28
CA TYR A 117 -10.06 2.93 3.31
C TYR A 117 -11.19 3.90 3.67
N PRO A 118 -11.96 4.48 2.71
CA PRO A 118 -13.09 5.34 3.03
C PRO A 118 -14.21 4.62 3.82
N VAL A 119 -14.45 3.35 3.49
CA VAL A 119 -15.40 2.50 4.23
C VAL A 119 -14.88 2.21 5.63
N LEU A 120 -13.57 1.96 5.77
CA LEU A 120 -12.95 1.77 7.07
C LEU A 120 -13.10 3.02 7.95
N VAL A 121 -12.86 4.22 7.42
CA VAL A 121 -13.05 5.49 8.14
C VAL A 121 -14.50 5.68 8.58
N SER A 122 -15.47 5.39 7.70
CA SER A 122 -16.89 5.55 8.05
C SER A 122 -17.32 4.55 9.14
N ASN A 123 -16.77 3.33 9.14
CA ASN A 123 -16.96 2.36 10.23
C ASN A 123 -16.35 2.82 11.56
N TYR A 124 -15.17 3.46 11.54
CA TYR A 124 -14.61 4.01 12.78
C TYR A 124 -15.44 5.15 13.35
N ILE A 125 -15.97 6.03 12.48
CA ILE A 125 -16.83 7.14 12.91
C ILE A 125 -18.14 6.60 13.50
N ASP A 126 -18.71 5.53 12.91
CA ASP A 126 -19.92 4.88 13.39
C ASP A 126 -19.81 4.40 14.85
N ASN A 127 -18.63 3.93 15.26
CA ASN A 127 -18.38 3.54 16.67
C ASN A 127 -18.52 4.70 17.66
N TRP A 128 -18.39 5.94 17.21
CA TRP A 128 -18.47 7.15 18.04
C TRP A 128 -19.81 7.87 17.85
N ILE A 129 -20.31 7.88 16.62
CA ILE A 129 -21.55 8.53 16.21
C ILE A 129 -22.34 7.48 15.41
N PRO A 130 -23.26 6.73 16.06
CA PRO A 130 -24.02 5.70 15.38
C PRO A 130 -24.80 6.25 14.18
N MET A 131 -24.61 5.64 13.02
CA MET A 131 -25.16 6.01 11.72
C MET A 131 -25.91 4.83 11.11
N GLY A 132 -26.91 5.11 10.26
CA GLY A 132 -27.53 4.09 9.43
C GLY A 132 -26.63 3.70 8.24
N ASP A 133 -26.88 2.53 7.65
CA ASP A 133 -26.10 2.01 6.51
C ASP A 133 -26.02 3.00 5.35
N THR A 134 -27.12 3.67 5.02
CA THR A 134 -27.17 4.67 3.96
C THR A 134 -26.28 5.88 4.27
N SER A 135 -26.35 6.42 5.49
CA SER A 135 -25.51 7.56 5.89
C SER A 135 -24.02 7.19 5.90
N ARG A 136 -23.69 5.97 6.31
CA ARG A 136 -22.33 5.45 6.28
C ARG A 136 -21.78 5.31 4.86
N GLY A 137 -22.60 4.80 3.94
CA GLY A 137 -22.27 4.73 2.52
C GLY A 137 -22.06 6.11 1.90
N LEU A 138 -22.95 7.06 2.19
CA LEU A 138 -22.82 8.45 1.73
C LEU A 138 -21.57 9.14 2.29
N LEU A 139 -21.22 8.88 3.55
CA LEU A 139 -20.00 9.39 4.16
C LEU A 139 -18.75 8.84 3.44
N ALA A 140 -18.70 7.53 3.20
CA ALA A 140 -17.60 6.90 2.47
C ALA A 140 -17.47 7.47 1.03
N MET A 141 -18.60 7.62 0.33
CA MET A 141 -18.63 8.27 -0.99
C MET A 141 -18.13 9.72 -0.94
N GLY A 142 -18.55 10.48 0.09
CA GLY A 142 -18.09 11.85 0.31
C GLY A 142 -16.58 11.93 0.49
N ILE A 143 -15.99 11.00 1.25
CA ILE A 143 -14.54 10.89 1.44
C ILE A 143 -13.85 10.60 0.10
N VAL A 144 -14.35 9.64 -0.70
CA VAL A 144 -13.79 9.34 -2.03
C VAL A 144 -13.81 10.56 -2.93
N CYS A 145 -14.94 11.27 -3.01
CA CYS A 145 -15.07 12.48 -3.83
C CYS A 145 -14.11 13.58 -3.36
N PHE A 146 -13.96 13.75 -2.05
CA PHE A 146 -13.04 14.73 -1.47
C PHE A 146 -11.57 14.41 -1.81
N VAL A 147 -11.14 13.18 -1.58
CA VAL A 147 -9.76 12.74 -1.91
C VAL A 147 -9.51 12.83 -3.41
N THR A 148 -10.51 12.46 -4.23
CA THR A 148 -10.43 12.61 -5.69
C THR A 148 -10.25 14.06 -6.09
N ALA A 149 -10.98 15.00 -5.47
CA ALA A 149 -10.81 16.42 -5.72
C ALA A 149 -9.38 16.89 -5.37
N ILE A 150 -8.81 16.45 -4.25
CA ILE A 150 -7.41 16.74 -3.89
C ILE A 150 -6.45 16.18 -4.94
N ASN A 151 -6.67 14.95 -5.41
CA ASN A 151 -5.82 14.33 -6.43
C ASN A 151 -5.88 15.09 -7.77
N LEU A 152 -7.04 15.67 -8.11
CA LEU A 152 -7.20 16.50 -9.32
C LEU A 152 -6.55 17.88 -9.20
N LEU A 153 -6.37 18.42 -7.98
CA LEU A 153 -5.69 19.70 -7.74
C LEU A 153 -4.17 19.64 -7.97
N GLY A 154 -3.62 18.44 -8.16
CA GLY A 154 -2.23 18.23 -8.54
C GLY A 154 -1.42 17.47 -7.49
N THR A 155 -0.35 16.83 -7.96
CA THR A 155 0.50 15.94 -7.17
C THR A 155 1.20 16.66 -6.00
N ASP A 156 1.57 17.93 -6.17
CA ASP A 156 2.21 18.70 -5.09
C ASP A 156 1.28 18.92 -3.88
N VAL A 157 -0.03 19.10 -4.12
CA VAL A 157 -1.03 19.27 -3.05
C VAL A 157 -1.31 17.94 -2.37
N MET A 158 -1.47 16.88 -3.18
CA MET A 158 -1.64 15.50 -2.69
C MET A 158 -0.49 15.09 -1.77
N VAL A 159 0.77 15.34 -2.16
CA VAL A 159 1.94 14.94 -1.36
C VAL A 159 1.96 15.65 0.00
N LYS A 160 1.67 16.95 0.04
CA LYS A 160 1.59 17.72 1.30
C LYS A 160 0.48 17.18 2.21
N PHE A 161 -0.70 16.93 1.63
CA PHE A 161 -1.83 16.37 2.36
C PHE A 161 -1.51 14.98 2.92
N ASN A 162 -0.94 14.08 2.11
CA ASN A 162 -0.56 12.75 2.55
C ASN A 162 0.52 12.77 3.64
N THR A 163 1.45 13.72 3.58
CA THR A 163 2.49 13.89 4.61
C THR A 163 1.88 14.25 5.97
N VAL A 164 0.88 15.14 5.98
CA VAL A 164 0.16 15.50 7.21
C VAL A 164 -0.63 14.30 7.74
N LEU A 165 -1.35 13.59 6.86
CA LEU A 165 -2.09 12.38 7.25
C LEU A 165 -1.19 11.31 7.84
N ALA A 166 -0.01 11.10 7.25
CA ALA A 166 1.00 10.17 7.76
C ALA A 166 1.46 10.52 9.18
N VAL A 167 1.76 11.79 9.46
CA VAL A 167 2.16 12.22 10.81
C VAL A 167 1.02 12.01 11.80
N VAL A 168 -0.20 12.40 11.42
CA VAL A 168 -1.40 12.27 12.27
C VAL A 168 -1.75 10.81 12.54
N SER A 169 -1.53 9.90 11.59
CA SER A 169 -1.82 8.47 11.76
C SER A 169 -0.73 7.71 12.53
N LEU A 170 0.55 8.07 12.31
CA LEU A 170 1.67 7.45 13.01
C LEU A 170 1.81 7.93 14.45
N ALA A 171 1.46 9.18 14.76
CA ALA A 171 1.65 9.72 16.11
C ALA A 171 0.88 8.93 17.20
N PRO A 172 -0.44 8.67 17.07
CA PRO A 172 -1.18 7.84 18.04
C PRO A 172 -0.58 6.44 18.16
N THR A 173 -0.17 5.84 17.04
CA THR A 173 0.46 4.52 17.01
C THR A 173 1.71 4.48 17.87
N LEU A 174 2.60 5.45 17.70
CA LEU A 174 3.84 5.55 18.48
C LEU A 174 3.53 5.80 19.97
N ILE A 175 2.56 6.68 20.26
CA ILE A 175 2.14 6.97 21.63
C ILE A 175 1.62 5.71 22.31
N PHE A 176 0.67 4.99 21.70
CA PHE A 176 0.12 3.76 22.28
C PHE A 176 1.17 2.65 22.43
N THR A 177 2.11 2.54 21.48
CA THR A 177 3.20 1.56 21.57
C THR A 177 4.13 1.86 22.75
N VAL A 178 4.59 3.11 22.88
CA VAL A 178 5.48 3.52 23.97
C VAL A 178 4.77 3.42 25.32
N LEU A 179 3.52 3.89 25.39
CA LEU A 179 2.75 3.85 26.61
C LEU A 179 2.29 2.45 27.00
N GLY A 180 2.20 1.49 26.08
CA GLY A 180 1.73 0.11 26.34
C GLY A 180 2.85 -0.89 26.67
N LEU A 181 4.09 -0.61 26.27
CA LEU A 181 5.25 -1.47 26.54
C LEU A 181 5.47 -1.80 28.03
N PRO A 182 5.38 -0.82 28.97
CA PRO A 182 5.53 -1.11 30.41
C PRO A 182 4.47 -2.07 30.97
N GLN A 183 3.24 -2.02 30.46
CA GLN A 183 2.08 -2.78 30.95
C GLN A 183 2.15 -4.23 30.50
N ILE A 184 2.75 -4.51 29.34
CA ILE A 184 2.99 -5.89 28.88
C ILE A 184 3.85 -6.64 29.90
N GLN A 185 4.88 -5.99 30.46
CA GLN A 185 5.77 -6.61 31.45
C GLN A 185 5.01 -6.94 32.75
N VAL A 186 4.11 -6.04 33.17
CA VAL A 186 3.26 -6.23 34.35
C VAL A 186 2.25 -7.37 34.12
N LEU A 187 1.65 -7.46 32.92
CA LEU A 187 0.68 -8.53 32.60
C LEU A 187 1.33 -9.91 32.49
N LEU A 188 2.56 -10.00 32.01
CA LEU A 188 3.35 -11.24 32.01
C LEU A 188 3.72 -11.69 33.42
N GLN A 189 4.04 -10.76 34.32
CA GLN A 189 4.29 -11.06 35.74
C GLN A 189 3.03 -11.53 36.47
N CYS A 190 1.86 -11.00 36.11
CA CYS A 190 0.57 -11.39 36.67
C CYS A 190 -0.03 -12.66 36.02
N GLY A 191 0.63 -13.28 35.04
CA GLY A 191 0.20 -14.53 34.41
C GLY A 191 -1.05 -14.43 33.52
N TYR A 192 -1.38 -13.23 33.03
CA TYR A 192 -2.63 -12.98 32.30
C TYR A 192 -2.51 -13.14 30.77
N VAL A 193 -1.29 -13.26 30.25
CA VAL A 193 -1.00 -13.45 28.82
C VAL A 193 -0.21 -14.75 28.70
N ALA A 194 -0.91 -15.84 28.38
CA ALA A 194 -0.36 -17.16 28.05
C ALA A 194 -0.84 -17.56 26.66
#